data_AF-A0A8J6ENB3-F1
#
_entry.id   AF-A0A8J6ENB3-F1
#
_cell.length_a   1.000
_cell.length_b   1.000
_cell.length_c   1.000
_cell.angle_alpha   90.00
_cell.angle_beta   90.00
_cell.angle_gamma   90.00
#
_symmetry.space_group_name_H-M   'P 1'
#
loop_
_entity.id
_entity.type
_entity.pdbx_description
1 polymer ?
#
loop_
_entity_poly.entity_id
_entity_poly.type
_entity_poly.pdbx_seq_one_letter_code
_entity_poly.pdbx_strand_id
1 'polypeptide(L)'
;MEFRWQHAVVCMSVLLAIQVCCIDDAWVLRKHSGWNKLILVHQWPVTVCEMVEKHCEHLPNYWTLHGLWPDKTDMCNTSWPLDLTNIQDLLAEMNKWWPDIIHPNCSDFWKHEWIKHGTCAATLSCLDSQHKYFSKGLELYSSVDLNR
;
A
#
# COMPACT_ATOMS: atom_id res chain seq x y z
N MET A 1 18.54 56.11 -59.72
CA MET A 1 18.18 56.14 -58.29
C MET A 1 18.43 54.75 -57.73
N GLU A 2 19.40 54.67 -56.83
CA GLU A 2 19.87 53.52 -56.05
C GLU A 2 18.70 52.90 -55.23
N PHE A 3 18.69 51.65 -54.74
CA PHE A 3 19.70 50.96 -53.92
C PHE A 3 19.53 49.42 -53.99
N ARG A 4 20.55 48.77 -53.46
CA ARG A 4 20.96 47.37 -53.57
C ARG A 4 20.59 46.56 -52.30
N TRP A 5 20.34 45.27 -52.50
CA TRP A 5 20.61 44.09 -51.62
C TRP A 5 19.80 43.78 -50.34
N GLN A 6 19.47 42.48 -50.26
CA GLN A 6 19.70 41.51 -49.17
C GLN A 6 18.50 40.81 -48.51
N HIS A 7 18.69 39.50 -48.42
CA HIS A 7 17.89 38.39 -47.92
C HIS A 7 17.20 38.60 -46.56
N ALA A 8 16.01 38.02 -46.42
CA ALA A 8 15.51 37.55 -45.14
C ALA A 8 14.77 36.20 -45.35
N VAL A 9 15.49 35.13 -45.04
CA VAL A 9 14.95 33.80 -44.74
C VAL A 9 14.26 33.91 -43.39
N VAL A 10 12.93 33.79 -43.33
CA VAL A 10 12.23 33.51 -42.06
C VAL A 10 10.98 32.66 -42.33
N CYS A 11 10.82 31.65 -41.49
CA CYS A 11 9.63 30.82 -41.31
C CYS A 11 9.43 29.65 -42.29
N MET A 12 10.37 28.68 -42.25
CA MET A 12 9.98 27.27 -42.34
C MET A 12 9.02 26.98 -41.18
N SER A 13 7.74 27.15 -41.45
CA SER A 13 6.66 26.95 -40.51
C SER A 13 6.12 25.53 -40.72
N VAL A 14 6.44 24.68 -39.75
CA VAL A 14 5.56 23.61 -39.25
C VAL A 14 5.15 22.53 -40.25
N LEU A 15 6.08 21.66 -40.67
CA LEU A 15 5.74 20.34 -41.25
C LEU A 15 6.76 19.26 -40.86
N LEU A 16 7.15 19.20 -39.59
CA LEU A 16 8.08 18.18 -39.09
C LEU A 16 7.85 17.86 -37.61
N ALA A 17 6.60 17.58 -37.20
CA ALA A 17 6.33 17.08 -35.84
C ALA A 17 4.94 16.45 -35.62
N ILE A 18 4.32 15.76 -36.59
CA ILE A 18 3.05 15.04 -36.34
C ILE A 18 3.12 13.58 -36.80
N GLN A 19 4.21 12.89 -36.46
CA GLN A 19 4.21 11.43 -36.52
C GLN A 19 5.12 10.78 -35.48
N VAL A 20 5.08 11.28 -34.24
CA VAL A 20 5.52 10.54 -33.04
C VAL A 20 4.63 10.96 -31.85
N CYS A 21 3.30 10.81 -31.98
CA CYS A 21 2.37 10.97 -30.85
C CYS A 21 1.58 9.70 -30.54
N CYS A 22 1.91 8.57 -31.17
CA CYS A 22 1.26 7.28 -30.90
C CYS A 22 2.25 6.18 -30.51
N ILE A 23 3.43 6.57 -30.01
CA ILE A 23 4.20 5.66 -29.17
C ILE A 23 3.86 6.01 -27.72
N ASP A 24 2.60 5.81 -27.36
CA ASP A 24 2.30 5.37 -26.00
C ASP A 24 2.77 3.92 -25.93
N ASP A 25 4.10 3.74 -25.92
CA ASP A 25 4.68 2.52 -25.37
C ASP A 25 4.30 2.56 -23.89
N ALA A 26 3.12 2.01 -23.61
CA ALA A 26 2.69 1.50 -22.32
C ALA A 26 3.58 0.33 -21.87
N TRP A 27 4.88 0.40 -22.15
CA TRP A 27 5.97 -0.35 -21.56
C TRP A 27 6.45 0.31 -20.26
N VAL A 28 5.54 0.94 -19.52
CA VAL A 28 5.61 0.77 -18.06
C VAL A 28 5.28 -0.70 -17.82
N LEU A 29 6.28 -1.56 -18.04
CA LEU A 29 6.38 -2.81 -17.34
C LEU A 29 6.38 -2.43 -15.86
N ARG A 30 5.17 -2.36 -15.28
CA ARG A 30 5.03 -2.54 -13.85
C ARG A 30 5.72 -3.87 -13.62
N LYS A 31 6.93 -3.81 -13.07
CA LYS A 31 7.67 -4.95 -12.55
C LYS A 31 6.62 -5.83 -11.88
N HIS A 32 6.36 -7.01 -12.44
CA HIS A 32 5.40 -7.94 -11.86
C HIS A 32 5.75 -8.00 -10.39
N SER A 33 4.84 -7.52 -9.54
CA SER A 33 4.93 -7.70 -8.11
C SER A 33 5.24 -9.18 -7.91
N GLY A 34 6.25 -9.53 -7.10
CA GLY A 34 6.68 -10.94 -6.94
C GLY A 34 5.60 -11.86 -6.33
N TRP A 35 4.36 -11.38 -6.23
CA TRP A 35 3.19 -11.95 -5.60
C TRP A 35 1.98 -11.78 -6.53
N ASN A 36 1.02 -12.70 -6.42
CA ASN A 36 -0.10 -12.83 -7.36
C ASN A 36 -1.47 -12.62 -6.71
N LYS A 37 -1.56 -12.72 -5.39
CA LYS A 37 -2.80 -12.52 -4.65
C LYS A 37 -2.53 -11.88 -3.29
N LEU A 38 -3.55 -11.21 -2.77
CA LEU A 38 -3.62 -10.79 -1.39
C LEU A 38 -4.36 -11.83 -0.57
N ILE A 39 -3.91 -12.02 0.67
CA ILE A 39 -4.52 -12.89 1.66
C ILE A 39 -4.96 -12.01 2.81
N LEU A 40 -6.27 -11.92 3.03
CA LEU A 40 -6.83 -11.27 4.21
C LEU A 40 -6.82 -12.28 5.35
N VAL A 41 -6.06 -11.99 6.41
CA VAL A 41 -5.84 -12.91 7.53
C VAL A 41 -6.59 -12.40 8.74
N HIS A 42 -7.49 -13.24 9.26
CA HIS A 42 -8.14 -13.04 10.53
C HIS A 42 -7.48 -13.93 11.58
N GLN A 43 -7.58 -13.51 12.84
CA GLN A 43 -7.13 -14.28 13.98
C GLN A 43 -8.17 -14.32 15.08
N TRP A 44 -8.19 -15.43 15.82
CA TRP A 44 -8.99 -15.56 17.03
C TRP A 44 -8.11 -15.22 18.25
N PRO A 45 -8.39 -14.10 18.97
CA PRO A 45 -7.50 -13.59 20.01
C PRO A 45 -7.13 -14.60 21.10
N VAL A 46 -8.10 -15.41 21.55
CA VAL A 46 -7.89 -16.41 22.61
C VAL A 46 -6.86 -17.46 22.17
N THR A 47 -7.03 -18.01 20.97
CA THR A 47 -6.11 -19.04 20.45
C THR A 47 -4.72 -18.48 20.21
N VAL A 48 -4.61 -17.26 19.66
CA VAL A 48 -3.30 -16.62 19.48
C VAL A 48 -2.59 -16.40 20.82
N CYS A 49 -3.31 -15.94 21.85
CA CYS A 49 -2.75 -15.74 23.18
C CYS A 49 -2.25 -17.05 23.81
N GLU A 50 -3.05 -18.13 23.71
CA GLU A 50 -2.68 -19.44 24.25
C GLU A 50 -1.43 -20.01 23.56
N MET A 51 -1.31 -19.85 22.23
CA MET A 51 -0.16 -20.36 21.47
C MET A 51 1.17 -19.70 21.84
N VAL A 52 1.15 -18.46 22.33
CA VAL A 52 2.37 -17.74 22.72
C VAL A 52 2.70 -17.88 24.21
N GLU A 53 1.91 -18.66 24.96
CA GLU A 53 2.08 -18.93 26.40
C GLU A 53 2.26 -17.65 27.24
N LYS A 54 1.59 -16.55 26.85
CA LYS A 54 1.62 -15.28 27.59
C LYS A 54 0.31 -15.04 28.33
N HIS A 55 0.39 -14.28 29.41
CA HIS A 55 -0.80 -13.68 30.00
C HIS A 55 -1.21 -12.45 29.17
N CYS A 56 -2.24 -12.61 28.34
CA CYS A 56 -2.90 -11.50 27.67
C CYS A 56 -4.12 -11.08 28.50
N GLU A 57 -4.30 -9.78 28.68
CA GLU A 57 -5.45 -9.23 29.38
C GLU A 57 -6.45 -8.64 28.39
N HIS A 58 -7.74 -8.65 28.74
CA HIS A 58 -8.81 -7.97 27.97
C HIS A 58 -8.91 -8.40 26.50
N LEU A 59 -8.82 -9.72 26.24
CA LEU A 59 -8.91 -10.24 24.88
C LEU A 59 -10.29 -10.00 24.24
N PRO A 60 -10.34 -9.51 22.99
CA PRO A 60 -11.58 -9.44 22.24
C PRO A 60 -12.19 -10.83 22.04
N ASN A 61 -13.51 -10.94 22.20
CA ASN A 61 -14.25 -12.17 21.93
C ASN A 61 -14.89 -12.17 20.52
N TYR A 62 -14.12 -11.70 19.54
CA TYR A 62 -14.50 -11.59 18.15
C TYR A 62 -13.25 -11.76 17.27
N TRP A 63 -13.44 -12.18 16.03
CA TRP A 63 -12.36 -12.26 15.03
C TRP A 63 -11.76 -10.88 14.83
N THR A 64 -10.45 -10.77 14.95
CA THR A 64 -9.69 -9.55 14.64
C THR A 64 -8.86 -9.74 13.40
N LEU A 65 -8.46 -8.65 12.77
CA LEU A 65 -7.55 -8.68 11.64
C LEU A 65 -6.13 -8.96 12.14
N HIS A 66 -5.44 -9.87 11.47
CA HIS A 66 -4.01 -10.09 11.64
C HIS A 66 -3.24 -9.34 10.55
N GLY A 67 -3.62 -9.51 9.28
CA GLY A 67 -2.97 -8.76 8.22
C GLY A 67 -3.56 -8.91 6.82
N LEU A 68 -2.99 -8.16 5.88
CA LEU A 68 -3.31 -8.17 4.46
C LEU A 68 -2.04 -8.48 3.66
N TRP A 69 -1.87 -9.73 3.26
CA TRP A 69 -0.54 -10.22 2.85
C TRP A 69 -0.45 -10.53 1.37
N PRO A 70 0.57 -10.00 0.68
CA PRO A 70 1.11 -10.60 -0.53
C PRO A 70 1.55 -12.05 -0.31
N ASP A 71 1.20 -12.97 -1.21
CA ASP A 71 1.38 -14.41 -0.99
C ASP A 71 2.81 -14.94 -1.07
N LYS A 72 3.72 -14.27 -1.78
CA LYS A 72 5.04 -14.81 -2.15
C LYS A 72 6.22 -13.92 -1.80
N THR A 73 5.97 -12.74 -1.24
CA THR A 73 7.00 -11.74 -0.97
C THR A 73 6.77 -11.09 0.36
N ASP A 74 7.86 -10.81 1.07
CA ASP A 74 7.88 -10.00 2.26
C ASP A 74 9.06 -9.02 2.25
N MET A 75 9.04 -8.08 3.20
CA MET A 75 10.15 -7.16 3.48
C MET A 75 10.64 -6.35 2.26
N CYS A 76 9.75 -6.00 1.31
CA CYS A 76 10.14 -5.43 0.02
C CYS A 76 10.79 -4.04 0.10
N ASN A 77 10.57 -3.29 1.19
CA ASN A 77 11.22 -2.00 1.42
C ASN A 77 11.43 -1.71 2.91
N THR A 78 12.55 -2.17 3.47
CA THR A 78 12.90 -1.95 4.89
C THR A 78 13.27 -0.50 5.21
N SER A 79 13.56 0.33 4.20
CA SER A 79 13.84 1.76 4.36
C SER A 79 12.57 2.62 4.45
N TRP A 80 11.39 2.01 4.42
CA TRP A 80 10.10 2.70 4.51
C TRP A 80 9.33 2.28 5.78
N PRO A 81 9.77 2.72 6.97
CA PRO A 81 9.10 2.41 8.23
C PRO A 81 7.69 3.03 8.29
N LEU A 82 6.83 2.41 9.10
CA LEU A 82 5.51 2.96 9.41
C LEU A 82 5.68 4.29 10.16
N ASP A 83 5.01 5.31 9.67
CA ASP A 83 4.85 6.59 10.34
C ASP A 83 3.38 6.71 10.76
N LEU A 84 3.13 6.71 12.06
CA LEU A 84 1.78 6.73 12.62
C LEU A 84 1.01 8.00 12.25
N THR A 85 1.70 9.10 11.92
CA THR A 85 1.04 10.33 11.47
C THR A 85 0.29 10.14 10.16
N ASN A 86 0.73 9.21 9.30
CA ASN A 86 0.07 8.88 8.03
C ASN A 86 -1.22 8.08 8.20
N ILE A 87 -1.49 7.54 9.40
CA ILE A 87 -2.66 6.69 9.69
C ILE A 87 -3.41 7.17 10.94
N GLN A 88 -3.19 8.41 11.35
CA GLN A 88 -3.68 8.96 12.60
C GLN A 88 -5.21 8.87 12.73
N ASP A 89 -5.93 9.07 11.62
CA ASP A 89 -7.38 8.98 11.52
C ASP A 89 -7.89 7.53 11.64
N LEU A 90 -7.07 6.54 11.29
CA LEU A 90 -7.41 5.12 11.35
C LEU A 90 -7.17 4.50 12.73
N LEU A 91 -6.39 5.15 13.61
CA LEU A 91 -5.92 4.53 14.86
C LEU A 91 -7.05 4.02 15.76
N ALA A 92 -8.20 4.70 15.80
CA ALA A 92 -9.34 4.24 16.59
C ALA A 92 -9.89 2.90 16.07
N GLU A 93 -10.00 2.75 14.76
CA GLU A 93 -10.44 1.51 14.12
C GLU A 93 -9.37 0.42 14.20
N MET A 94 -8.10 0.77 14.02
CA MET A 94 -6.99 -0.17 14.14
C MET A 94 -6.89 -0.75 15.54
N ASN A 95 -7.03 0.06 16.59
CA ASN A 95 -7.06 -0.43 17.97
C ASN A 95 -8.21 -1.41 18.24
N LYS A 96 -9.34 -1.25 17.54
CA LYS A 96 -10.52 -2.09 17.74
C LYS A 96 -10.46 -3.39 16.91
N TRP A 97 -10.17 -3.25 15.63
CA TRP A 97 -10.35 -4.33 14.65
C TRP A 97 -9.03 -4.98 14.22
N TRP A 98 -7.91 -4.31 14.42
CA TRP A 98 -6.58 -4.82 14.09
C TRP A 98 -5.62 -4.72 15.30
N PRO A 99 -6.01 -5.10 16.53
CA PRO A 99 -5.18 -4.91 17.72
C PRO A 99 -3.94 -5.82 17.73
N ASP A 100 -2.89 -5.36 18.41
CA ASP A 100 -1.82 -6.23 18.90
C ASP A 100 -2.34 -7.04 20.11
N ILE A 101 -2.56 -8.34 19.89
CA ILE A 101 -3.06 -9.27 20.92
C ILE A 101 -1.98 -9.61 21.96
N ILE A 102 -0.71 -9.57 21.57
CA ILE A 102 0.42 -10.05 22.38
C ILE A 102 1.04 -8.90 23.18
N HIS A 103 1.13 -7.71 22.59
CA HIS A 103 1.67 -6.50 23.20
C HIS A 103 0.65 -5.35 23.11
N PRO A 104 -0.40 -5.39 23.94
CA PRO A 104 -1.46 -4.39 23.90
C PRO A 104 -0.91 -2.98 24.10
N ASN A 105 -1.53 -2.00 23.43
CA ASN A 105 -1.13 -0.59 23.39
C ASN A 105 0.20 -0.28 22.69
N CYS A 106 0.82 -1.28 22.03
CA CYS A 106 1.99 -1.04 21.21
C CYS A 106 1.63 -0.94 19.72
N SER A 107 2.35 -0.08 18.99
CA SER A 107 2.25 0.02 17.52
C SER A 107 3.18 -0.94 16.79
N ASP A 108 3.97 -1.73 17.53
CA ASP A 108 5.01 -2.60 16.95
C ASP A 108 4.43 -3.66 16.02
N PHE A 109 3.24 -4.17 16.32
CA PHE A 109 2.53 -5.07 15.41
C PHE A 109 2.23 -4.42 14.06
N TRP A 110 1.68 -3.20 14.03
CA TRP A 110 1.41 -2.50 12.78
C TRP A 110 2.68 -2.14 12.03
N LYS A 111 3.76 -1.79 12.75
CA LYS A 111 5.08 -1.59 12.13
C LYS A 111 5.57 -2.87 11.45
N HIS A 112 5.40 -4.02 12.11
CA HIS A 112 5.74 -5.33 11.56
C HIS A 112 4.93 -5.62 10.29
N GLU A 113 3.60 -5.50 10.37
CA GLU A 113 2.69 -5.76 9.24
C GLU A 113 3.01 -4.84 8.05
N TRP A 114 3.27 -3.55 8.30
CA TRP A 114 3.64 -2.62 7.25
C TRP A 114 4.98 -3.00 6.59
N ILE A 115 6.05 -3.14 7.38
CA ILE A 115 7.38 -3.42 6.84
C ILE A 115 7.41 -4.76 6.11
N LYS A 116 6.81 -5.79 6.70
CA LYS A 116 6.83 -7.15 6.17
C LYS A 116 5.89 -7.32 4.98
N HIS A 117 4.69 -6.75 5.00
CA HIS A 117 3.65 -7.04 4.01
C HIS A 117 3.21 -5.79 3.23
N GLY A 118 2.93 -4.69 3.93
CA GLY A 118 2.46 -3.45 3.32
C GLY A 118 3.41 -2.88 2.26
N THR A 119 4.72 -2.90 2.51
CA THR A 119 5.73 -2.41 1.56
C THR A 119 5.74 -3.19 0.24
N CYS A 120 5.40 -4.48 0.27
CA CYS A 120 5.24 -5.30 -0.94
C CYS A 120 3.91 -5.02 -1.65
N ALA A 121 2.84 -4.83 -0.87
CA ALA A 121 1.51 -4.52 -1.38
C ALA A 121 1.46 -3.15 -2.08
N ALA A 122 2.29 -2.21 -1.65
CA ALA A 122 2.43 -0.85 -2.19
C ALA A 122 2.87 -0.78 -3.67
N THR A 123 3.18 -1.91 -4.29
CA THR A 123 3.33 -2.01 -5.76
C THR A 123 1.99 -1.82 -6.50
N LEU A 124 0.86 -2.01 -5.82
CA LEU A 124 -0.47 -1.66 -6.33
C LEU A 124 -0.82 -0.22 -5.98
N SER A 125 -1.30 0.54 -6.96
CA SER A 125 -1.67 1.97 -6.79
C SER A 125 -2.84 2.20 -5.82
N CYS A 126 -3.64 1.18 -5.55
CA CYS A 126 -4.69 1.22 -4.53
C CYS A 126 -4.18 0.96 -3.11
N LEU A 127 -2.90 0.59 -2.94
CA LEU A 127 -2.24 0.27 -1.67
C LEU A 127 -0.88 0.98 -1.52
N ASP A 128 -0.53 1.89 -2.42
CA ASP A 128 0.80 2.54 -2.56
C ASP A 128 1.14 3.57 -1.47
N SER A 129 0.41 3.56 -0.35
CA SER A 129 0.70 4.36 0.83
C SER A 129 0.30 3.60 2.09
N GLN A 130 0.88 3.99 3.22
CA GLN A 130 0.54 3.43 4.54
C GLN A 130 -0.97 3.56 4.81
N HIS A 131 -1.53 4.76 4.60
CA HIS A 131 -2.96 5.01 4.75
C HIS A 131 -3.81 4.10 3.88
N LYS A 132 -3.52 4.00 2.58
CA LYS A 132 -4.28 3.17 1.64
C LYS A 132 -4.25 1.69 2.01
N TYR A 133 -3.09 1.18 2.45
CA TYR A 133 -2.94 -0.21 2.87
C TYR A 133 -3.79 -0.53 4.10
N PHE A 134 -3.66 0.26 5.17
CA PHE A 134 -4.39 0.00 6.41
C PHE A 134 -5.89 0.24 6.26
N SER A 135 -6.30 1.31 5.57
CA SER A 135 -7.71 1.58 5.29
C SER A 135 -8.34 0.47 4.44
N LYS A 136 -7.64 -0.04 3.42
CA LYS A 136 -8.16 -1.18 2.63
C LYS A 136 -8.27 -2.45 3.45
N GLY A 137 -7.32 -2.73 4.36
CA GLY A 137 -7.42 -3.86 5.28
C GLY A 137 -8.68 -3.77 6.16
N LEU A 138 -8.95 -2.60 6.74
CA LEU A 138 -10.15 -2.33 7.55
C LEU A 138 -11.45 -2.42 6.72
N GLU A 139 -11.45 -1.89 5.50
CA GLU A 139 -12.59 -2.00 4.58
C GLU A 139 -12.91 -3.46 4.26
N LEU A 140 -11.88 -4.25 3.91
CA LEU A 140 -12.04 -5.66 3.58
C LEU A 140 -12.52 -6.47 4.79
N TYR A 141 -11.99 -6.19 5.99
CA TYR A 141 -12.48 -6.77 7.25
C TYR A 141 -13.98 -6.56 7.42
N SER A 142 -14.42 -5.31 7.30
CA SER A 142 -15.84 -4.93 7.42
C SER A 142 -16.71 -5.59 6.34
N SER A 143 -16.17 -5.80 5.14
CA SER A 143 -16.91 -6.45 4.05
C SER A 143 -17.10 -7.95 4.22
N VAL A 144 -16.13 -8.64 4.84
CA VAL A 144 -16.18 -10.08 5.08
C VAL A 144 -16.98 -10.41 6.34
N ASP A 145 -16.81 -9.62 7.40
CA ASP A 145 -17.60 -9.65 8.64
C ASP A 145 -17.82 -11.07 9.22
N LEU A 146 -16.73 -11.74 9.60
CA LEU A 146 -16.78 -13.08 10.22
C LEU A 146 -17.46 -13.12 11.61
N ASN A 147 -17.83 -11.97 12.15
CA ASN A 147 -18.43 -11.84 13.48
C ASN A 147 -19.96 -11.84 13.46
N ARG A 148 -20.57 -11.99 12.27
CA ARG A 148 -22.02 -11.90 12.07
C ARG A 148 -22.70 -13.25 11.89
#